data_AF-A0AAD4LQT5-F1
#
_entry.id   AF-A0AAD4LQT5-F1
#
_cell.length_a   1.000
_cell.length_b   1.000
_cell.length_c   1.000
_cell.angle_alpha   90.00
_cell.angle_beta   90.00
_cell.angle_gamma   90.00
#
_symmetry.space_group_name_H-M   'P 1'
#
loop_
_entity.id
_entity.type
_entity.pdbx_description
1 polymer ?
#
loop_
_entity_poly.entity_id
_entity_poly.type
_entity_poly.pdbx_seq_one_letter_code
_entity_poly.pdbx_strand_id
1 'polypeptide(L)'
;MREVAQPLLRRCGRAQPFVRTRRPFTLLLTTMVRSLKTKKPRKTRTVSATKCRKSDPAPSERQWLSWKPMQFCAVNDPRNNERVTFHLGENVLVLNHDWQPDKHYDPWDSWVGKIIAIRGNSPRNTWVKVQWYHSGKDVAEKAQDLDTSSYGRYERSLGSEMDIQMISVLSINGKADVVEYNETALDQEPILANSFYTRRNFDSQGTIPPIVVNTTMCFCQQPYNPDIIDPMHFCPRCERWYHTNCLTENGHMSDKLPDQWTEELLDVPPAYKPRVPWDLLKIARVPIIRGGPVHGVVGNIKIVSEAREWTQLYARTACAANCPGPGPQLGGVTLDRWLDGLEGIEVEELIYPGDEGCGDSFFVRKNIRDEDLPRFECPSCGRPI
;
A
#
# COMPACT_ATOMS: atom_id res chain seq x y z
N MET A 1 9.11 67.18 -21.03
CA MET A 1 10.21 66.58 -20.24
C MET A 1 9.70 65.32 -19.56
N ARG A 2 10.12 64.15 -20.02
CA ARG A 2 10.41 62.94 -19.22
C ARG A 2 10.86 61.83 -20.17
N GLU A 3 12.00 61.26 -19.81
CA GLU A 3 12.77 60.24 -20.52
C GLU A 3 12.02 58.91 -20.61
N VAL A 4 12.24 58.17 -21.69
CA VAL A 4 12.11 56.71 -21.71
C VAL A 4 13.34 56.15 -22.43
N ALA A 5 14.14 55.40 -21.67
CA ALA A 5 15.37 54.75 -22.09
C ALA A 5 15.11 53.35 -22.66
N GLN A 6 15.95 52.93 -23.60
CA GLN A 6 16.01 51.61 -24.23
C GLN A 6 16.51 50.51 -23.28
N PRO A 7 16.15 49.23 -23.50
CA PRO A 7 16.85 48.11 -22.89
C PRO A 7 17.82 47.41 -23.85
N LEU A 8 18.98 47.05 -23.28
CA LEU A 8 20.12 46.37 -23.86
C LEU A 8 19.90 44.85 -24.05
N LEU A 9 20.36 44.35 -25.20
CA LEU A 9 20.47 42.93 -25.55
C LEU A 9 21.47 42.18 -24.65
N ARG A 10 21.04 41.08 -24.01
CA ARG A 10 21.93 40.11 -23.36
C ARG A 10 22.14 38.87 -24.24
N ARG A 11 23.41 38.50 -24.40
CA ARG A 11 23.92 37.34 -25.15
C ARG A 11 23.61 36.02 -24.45
N CYS A 12 23.12 35.04 -25.21
CA CYS A 12 23.01 33.63 -24.79
C CYS A 12 24.39 32.97 -24.70
N GLY A 13 24.71 32.38 -23.54
CA GLY A 13 25.86 31.49 -23.35
C GLY A 13 25.57 30.07 -23.83
N ARG A 14 26.50 29.50 -24.59
CA ARG A 14 26.51 28.09 -25.03
C ARG A 14 26.82 27.17 -23.84
N ALA A 15 25.97 26.20 -23.57
CA ALA A 15 26.27 25.06 -22.70
C ALA A 15 26.90 23.92 -23.53
N GLN A 16 28.01 23.36 -23.06
CA GLN A 16 28.66 22.18 -23.64
C GLN A 16 27.96 20.88 -23.19
N PRO A 17 27.90 19.82 -24.02
CA PRO A 17 27.33 18.54 -23.63
C PRO A 17 28.29 17.70 -22.80
N PHE A 18 27.80 17.19 -21.69
CA PHE A 18 28.49 16.27 -20.79
C PHE A 18 28.39 14.84 -21.34
N VAL A 19 29.48 14.33 -21.91
CA VAL A 19 29.58 12.94 -22.41
C VAL A 19 29.91 12.03 -21.23
N ARG A 20 28.94 11.24 -20.76
CA ARG A 20 29.16 10.15 -19.81
C ARG A 20 29.48 8.86 -20.57
N THR A 21 30.73 8.41 -20.48
CA THR A 21 31.18 7.11 -20.96
C THR A 21 30.57 5.98 -20.13
N ARG A 22 29.76 5.11 -20.75
CA ARG A 22 29.26 3.86 -20.16
C ARG A 22 30.39 2.82 -20.14
N ARG A 23 30.62 2.17 -18.98
CA ARG A 23 31.34 0.90 -18.89
C ARG A 23 30.32 -0.24 -18.95
N PRO A 24 30.55 -1.32 -19.72
CA PRO A 24 29.66 -2.46 -19.74
C PRO A 24 29.88 -3.32 -18.49
N PHE A 25 28.79 -3.60 -17.75
CA PHE A 25 28.76 -4.68 -16.76
C PHE A 25 28.35 -5.96 -17.51
N THR A 26 29.30 -6.87 -17.66
CA THR A 26 29.06 -8.23 -18.17
C THR A 26 28.71 -9.12 -16.97
N LEU A 27 27.44 -9.47 -16.82
CA LEU A 27 27.00 -10.47 -15.84
C LEU A 27 27.00 -11.85 -16.49
N LEU A 28 28.01 -12.65 -16.17
CA LEU A 28 28.07 -14.08 -16.47
C LEU A 28 27.18 -14.82 -15.47
N LEU A 29 26.01 -15.29 -15.93
CA LEU A 29 25.20 -16.28 -15.25
C LEU A 29 25.78 -17.67 -15.53
N THR A 30 26.64 -18.16 -14.62
CA THR A 30 26.94 -19.59 -14.52
C THR A 30 25.95 -20.25 -13.57
N THR A 31 25.10 -21.08 -14.14
CA THR A 31 24.26 -22.09 -13.49
C THR A 31 25.12 -23.04 -12.64
N MET A 32 24.87 -23.10 -11.33
CA MET A 32 25.26 -24.23 -10.49
C MET A 32 24.06 -24.72 -9.70
N VAL A 33 23.43 -25.77 -10.24
CA VAL A 33 22.51 -26.63 -9.51
C VAL A 33 23.33 -27.39 -8.45
N ARG A 34 23.23 -26.97 -7.19
CA ARG A 34 23.72 -27.75 -6.05
C ARG A 34 22.53 -28.37 -5.31
N SER A 35 22.42 -29.68 -5.48
CA SER A 35 21.59 -30.60 -4.70
C SER A 35 21.75 -30.34 -3.20
N LEU A 36 20.70 -29.80 -2.57
CA LEU A 36 20.63 -29.65 -1.12
C LEU A 36 20.26 -31.00 -0.50
N LYS A 37 21.27 -31.68 0.03
CA LYS A 37 21.08 -32.79 0.97
C LYS A 37 20.40 -32.25 2.23
N THR A 38 19.24 -32.80 2.55
CA THR A 38 18.45 -32.49 3.74
C THR A 38 19.27 -32.72 5.02
N LYS A 39 19.61 -31.64 5.71
CA LYS A 39 20.20 -31.69 7.05
C LYS A 39 19.08 -31.93 8.06
N LYS A 40 19.24 -32.95 8.91
CA LYS A 40 18.35 -33.27 10.03
C LYS A 40 18.14 -32.03 10.94
N PRO A 41 16.94 -31.86 11.52
CA PRO A 41 16.61 -30.70 12.35
C PRO A 41 17.52 -30.63 13.58
N ARG A 42 18.17 -29.48 13.75
CA ARG A 42 19.02 -29.16 14.90
C ARG A 42 18.08 -28.88 16.08
N LYS A 43 18.20 -29.66 17.16
CA LYS A 43 17.43 -29.45 18.41
C LYS A 43 17.62 -27.99 18.88
N THR A 44 16.53 -27.24 18.88
CA THR A 44 16.46 -25.86 19.36
C THR A 44 16.75 -25.86 20.86
N ARG A 45 17.77 -25.11 21.30
CA ARG A 45 18.02 -24.85 22.72
C ARG A 45 16.87 -24.01 23.25
N THR A 46 16.12 -24.56 24.20
CA THR A 46 15.15 -23.82 25.02
C THR A 46 15.90 -22.70 25.73
N VAL A 47 15.65 -21.45 25.34
CA VAL A 47 16.17 -20.27 26.04
C VAL A 47 15.34 -20.14 27.32
N SER A 48 15.97 -20.36 28.47
CA SER A 48 15.35 -20.14 29.77
C SER A 48 14.88 -18.68 29.88
N ALA A 49 13.58 -18.49 30.12
CA ALA A 49 12.96 -17.19 30.35
C ALA A 49 13.76 -16.41 31.40
N THR A 50 14.40 -15.33 30.95
CA THR A 50 15.12 -14.43 31.85
C THR A 50 14.07 -13.71 32.68
N LYS A 51 14.04 -14.01 33.98
CA LYS A 51 13.19 -13.40 35.01
C LYS A 51 13.07 -11.89 34.76
N CYS A 52 11.88 -11.40 34.39
CA CYS A 52 11.62 -9.97 34.22
C CYS A 52 12.08 -9.22 35.47
N ARG A 53 13.13 -8.41 35.35
CA ARG A 53 13.47 -7.42 36.38
C ARG A 53 12.23 -6.54 36.56
N LYS A 54 11.85 -6.25 37.82
CA LYS A 54 10.83 -5.24 38.12
C LYS A 54 11.19 -4.00 37.31
N SER A 55 10.35 -3.63 36.35
CA SER A 55 10.57 -2.46 35.51
C SER A 55 10.67 -1.23 36.41
N ASP A 56 11.62 -0.35 36.12
CA ASP A 56 11.66 0.94 36.80
C ASP A 56 10.32 1.65 36.58
N PRO A 57 9.74 2.29 37.62
CA PRO A 57 8.47 2.98 37.47
C PRO A 57 8.61 4.10 36.42
N ALA A 58 7.51 4.40 35.73
CA ALA A 58 7.47 5.51 34.78
C ALA A 58 7.89 6.82 35.46
N PRO A 59 8.73 7.64 34.81
CA PRO A 59 9.13 8.92 35.37
C PRO A 59 7.91 9.83 35.53
N SER A 60 7.90 10.63 36.60
CA SER A 60 6.95 11.74 36.72
C SER A 60 7.18 12.76 35.59
N GLU A 61 6.13 13.52 35.23
CA GLU A 61 6.23 14.56 34.19
C GLU A 61 7.35 15.58 34.50
N ARG A 62 7.52 15.96 35.78
CA ARG A 62 8.60 16.85 36.22
C ARG A 62 9.99 16.25 36.00
N GLN A 63 10.16 14.96 36.27
CA GLN A 63 11.42 14.25 36.00
C GLN A 63 11.68 14.12 34.51
N TRP A 64 10.65 13.78 33.72
CA TRP A 64 10.72 13.70 32.27
C TRP A 64 11.18 15.03 31.65
N LEU A 65 10.58 16.14 32.09
CA LEU A 65 10.92 17.48 31.58
C LEU A 65 12.34 17.93 31.93
N SER A 66 12.92 17.43 33.04
CA SER A 66 14.31 17.73 33.41
C SER A 66 15.34 16.92 32.63
N TRP A 67 14.92 15.83 31.96
CA TRP A 67 15.81 15.04 31.12
C TRP A 67 16.07 15.69 29.77
N LYS A 68 17.23 15.36 29.19
CA LYS A 68 17.68 15.92 27.91
C LYS A 68 16.78 15.41 26.78
N PRO A 69 16.22 16.31 25.94
CA PRO A 69 15.51 15.91 24.73
C PRO A 69 16.48 15.31 23.71
N MET A 70 16.01 14.29 23.00
CA MET A 70 16.77 13.56 21.99
C MET A 70 15.95 13.43 20.70
N GLN A 71 16.65 13.32 19.57
CA GLN A 71 16.01 13.08 18.26
C GLN A 71 15.87 11.61 17.93
N PHE A 72 16.64 10.76 18.60
CA PHE A 72 16.63 9.32 18.43
C PHE A 72 17.04 8.61 19.72
N CYS A 73 16.72 7.32 19.79
CA CYS A 73 17.20 6.39 20.80
C CYS A 73 17.59 5.07 20.14
N ALA A 74 18.35 4.23 20.85
CA ALA A 74 18.78 2.94 20.32
C ALA A 74 18.57 1.84 21.36
N VAL A 75 18.04 0.71 20.91
CA VAL A 75 17.79 -0.48 21.73
C VAL A 75 18.46 -1.66 21.06
N ASN A 76 19.02 -2.57 21.86
CA ASN A 76 19.49 -3.85 21.33
C ASN A 76 18.29 -4.79 21.25
N ASP A 77 18.00 -5.31 20.07
CA ASP A 77 16.97 -6.33 19.88
C ASP A 77 17.39 -7.59 20.64
N PRO A 78 16.59 -8.08 21.60
CA PRO A 78 16.96 -9.21 22.43
C PRO A 78 17.12 -10.52 21.64
N ARG A 79 16.55 -10.62 20.42
CA ARG A 79 16.56 -11.84 19.60
C ARG A 79 17.87 -12.07 18.89
N ASN A 80 18.50 -11.01 18.39
CA ASN A 80 19.72 -11.08 17.58
C ASN A 80 20.87 -10.20 18.12
N ASN A 81 20.62 -9.42 19.19
CA ASN A 81 21.54 -8.46 19.79
C ASN A 81 21.99 -7.35 18.80
N GLU A 82 21.20 -7.11 17.75
CA GLU A 82 21.41 -6.02 16.81
C GLU A 82 20.90 -4.71 17.39
N ARG A 83 21.62 -3.62 17.13
CA ARG A 83 21.24 -2.31 17.62
C ARG A 83 20.24 -1.66 16.65
N VAL A 84 19.00 -1.52 17.09
CA VAL A 84 17.92 -0.85 16.35
C VAL A 84 17.79 0.59 16.84
N THR A 85 17.68 1.54 15.91
CA THR A 85 17.49 2.96 16.22
C THR A 85 16.08 3.42 15.92
N PHE A 86 15.49 4.19 16.83
CA PHE A 86 14.17 4.78 16.71
C PHE A 86 14.27 6.30 16.73
N HIS A 87 13.57 6.96 15.81
CA HIS A 87 13.57 8.40 15.63
C HIS A 87 12.25 9.05 16.03
N LEU A 88 12.31 10.34 16.35
CA LEU A 88 11.11 11.14 16.54
C LEU A 88 10.22 11.09 15.29
N GLY A 89 8.91 10.87 15.48
CA GLY A 89 7.92 10.76 14.41
C GLY A 89 7.76 9.36 13.82
N GLU A 90 8.65 8.41 14.14
CA GLU A 90 8.51 7.02 13.68
C GLU A 90 7.38 6.30 14.40
N ASN A 91 6.76 5.35 13.70
CA ASN A 91 5.77 4.44 14.26
C ASN A 91 6.46 3.17 14.78
N VAL A 92 6.00 2.67 15.91
CA VAL A 92 6.60 1.55 16.62
C VAL A 92 5.58 0.51 17.05
N LEU A 93 6.03 -0.74 17.10
CA LEU A 93 5.30 -1.85 17.69
C LEU A 93 5.67 -1.96 19.16
N VAL A 94 4.65 -2.04 20.01
CA VAL A 94 4.80 -2.23 21.45
C VAL A 94 4.14 -3.54 21.82
N LEU A 95 4.85 -4.36 22.60
CA LEU A 95 4.29 -5.62 23.08
C LEU A 95 3.21 -5.35 24.11
N ASN A 96 2.08 -6.04 23.97
CA ASN A 96 1.06 -6.04 24.99
C ASN A 96 1.63 -6.66 26.29
N HIS A 97 1.22 -6.14 27.44
CA HIS A 97 1.65 -6.64 28.75
C HIS A 97 1.26 -8.10 29.00
N ASP A 98 0.22 -8.57 28.31
CA ASP A 98 -0.25 -9.96 28.32
C ASP A 98 0.46 -10.86 27.30
N TRP A 99 1.61 -10.43 26.75
CA TRP A 99 2.37 -11.23 25.79
C TRP A 99 2.97 -12.48 26.46
N GLN A 100 2.65 -13.64 25.89
CA GLN A 100 3.13 -14.94 26.33
C GLN A 100 4.07 -15.54 25.27
N PRO A 101 5.29 -15.98 25.62
CA PRO A 101 6.26 -16.49 24.66
C PRO A 101 5.76 -17.67 23.81
N ASP A 102 4.85 -18.47 24.37
CA ASP A 102 4.38 -19.72 23.76
C ASP A 102 3.09 -19.53 22.93
N LYS A 103 2.51 -18.33 22.91
CA LYS A 103 1.29 -18.02 22.16
C LYS A 103 1.66 -17.38 20.82
N HIS A 104 1.07 -17.88 19.73
CA HIS A 104 1.12 -17.20 18.44
C HIS A 104 0.27 -15.93 18.52
N TYR A 105 0.87 -14.79 18.20
CA TYR A 105 0.17 -13.53 18.05
C TYR A 105 0.28 -13.13 16.60
N ASP A 106 -0.84 -12.74 16.01
CA ASP A 106 -0.81 -12.17 14.69
C ASP A 106 -0.23 -10.75 14.77
N PRO A 107 0.45 -10.27 13.72
CA PRO A 107 1.05 -8.93 13.72
C PRO A 107 0.04 -7.84 14.08
N TRP A 108 -1.21 -7.98 13.63
CA TRP A 108 -2.30 -7.05 13.90
C TRP A 108 -2.80 -7.01 15.35
N ASP A 109 -2.36 -7.91 16.23
CA ASP A 109 -2.67 -7.84 17.67
C ASP A 109 -1.69 -6.94 18.44
N SER A 110 -0.62 -6.47 17.78
CA SER A 110 0.37 -5.60 18.40
C SER A 110 -0.16 -4.18 18.60
N TRP A 111 0.26 -3.55 19.70
CA TRP A 111 0.01 -2.13 19.93
C TRP A 111 0.89 -1.32 18.99
N VAL A 112 0.30 -0.31 18.34
CA VAL A 112 1.00 0.57 17.41
C VAL A 112 0.97 1.97 17.97
N GLY A 113 2.12 2.66 17.95
CA GLY A 113 2.19 4.03 18.46
C GLY A 113 3.20 4.88 17.71
N LYS A 114 2.95 6.19 17.65
CA LYS A 114 3.84 7.18 17.05
C LYS A 114 4.71 7.84 18.12
N ILE A 115 6.02 7.85 17.92
CA ILE A 115 6.94 8.53 18.85
C ILE A 115 6.80 10.04 18.68
N ILE A 116 6.35 10.73 19.73
CA ILE A 116 6.17 12.18 19.72
C ILE A 116 7.20 12.95 20.57
N ALA A 117 7.93 12.25 21.46
CA ALA A 117 9.06 12.81 22.17
C ALA A 117 9.97 11.71 22.71
N ILE A 118 11.28 11.97 22.72
CA ILE A 118 12.30 11.07 23.27
C ILE A 118 13.12 11.85 24.29
N ARG A 119 13.25 11.32 25.50
CA ARG A 119 14.09 11.89 26.55
C ARG A 119 14.81 10.83 27.34
N GLY A 120 15.99 11.16 27.83
CA GLY A 120 16.77 10.29 28.69
C GLY A 120 17.84 11.04 29.46
N ASN A 121 18.25 10.46 30.57
CA ASN A 121 19.42 10.94 31.33
C ASN A 121 20.64 10.01 31.16
N SER A 122 20.44 8.80 30.62
CA SER A 122 21.48 7.84 30.25
C SER A 122 20.95 6.86 29.19
N PRO A 123 21.83 6.14 28.47
CA PRO A 123 21.40 5.14 27.49
C PRO A 123 20.52 4.01 28.08
N ARG A 124 20.65 3.74 29.39
CA ARG A 124 19.86 2.71 30.09
C ARG A 124 18.53 3.23 30.65
N ASN A 125 18.37 4.55 30.72
CA ASN A 125 17.17 5.20 31.24
C ASN A 125 16.70 6.23 30.21
N THR A 126 16.23 5.70 29.09
CA THR A 126 15.61 6.43 27.99
C THR A 126 14.15 6.01 27.90
N TRP A 127 13.28 7.01 27.84
CA TRP A 127 11.84 6.85 27.76
C TRP A 127 11.33 7.62 26.54
N VAL A 128 10.15 7.25 26.09
CA VAL A 128 9.48 7.89 24.96
C VAL A 128 8.05 8.25 25.35
N LYS A 129 7.55 9.38 24.83
CA LYS A 129 6.11 9.62 24.75
C LYS A 129 5.62 9.11 23.41
N VAL A 130 4.59 8.28 23.47
CA VAL A 130 3.98 7.63 22.32
C VAL A 130 2.52 8.04 22.26
N GLN A 131 2.08 8.48 21.08
CA GLN A 131 0.67 8.69 20.76
C GLN A 131 0.12 7.40 20.17
N TRP A 132 -0.90 6.82 20.80
CA TRP A 132 -1.40 5.51 20.41
C TRP A 132 -2.24 5.54 19.14
N TYR A 133 -2.10 4.48 18.34
CA TYR A 133 -3.05 4.14 17.31
C TYR A 133 -4.06 3.12 17.85
N HIS A 134 -5.31 3.26 17.47
CA HIS A 134 -6.43 2.41 17.89
C HIS A 134 -6.89 1.53 16.73
N SER A 135 -7.05 0.23 17.00
CA SER A 135 -7.73 -0.70 16.10
C SER A 135 -9.25 -0.43 16.09
N GLY A 136 -9.96 -1.03 15.14
CA GLY A 136 -11.44 -0.99 15.15
C GLY A 136 -12.04 -1.52 16.45
N LYS A 137 -11.41 -2.53 17.06
CA LYS A 137 -11.82 -3.06 18.37
C LYS A 137 -11.65 -2.02 19.49
N ASP A 138 -10.49 -1.37 19.57
CA ASP A 138 -10.22 -0.36 20.59
C ASP A 138 -11.19 0.83 20.45
N VAL A 139 -11.50 1.21 19.21
CA VAL A 139 -12.48 2.24 18.91
C VAL A 139 -13.88 1.82 19.36
N ALA A 140 -14.32 0.58 19.07
CA ALA A 140 -15.62 0.08 19.51
C ALA A 140 -15.77 0.06 21.03
N GLU A 141 -14.68 -0.26 21.75
CA GLU A 141 -14.64 -0.25 23.22
C GLU A 141 -14.74 1.19 23.78
N LYS A 142 -14.12 2.16 23.12
CA LYS A 142 -14.12 3.58 23.54
C LYS A 142 -15.35 4.36 23.09
N ALA A 143 -15.94 4.01 21.95
CA ALA A 143 -17.03 4.72 21.29
C ALA A 143 -18.12 3.72 20.82
N GLN A 144 -19.00 3.34 21.75
CA GLN A 144 -19.96 2.24 21.56
C GLN A 144 -20.94 2.44 20.39
N ASP A 145 -21.25 3.68 20.03
CA ASP A 145 -22.21 4.00 18.96
C ASP A 145 -21.58 4.04 17.56
N LEU A 146 -20.25 3.87 17.46
CA LEU A 146 -19.58 3.93 16.18
C LEU A 146 -19.57 2.56 15.48
N ASP A 147 -20.05 2.54 14.24
CA ASP A 147 -19.90 1.37 13.39
C ASP A 147 -18.42 1.14 13.01
N THR A 148 -17.86 0.06 13.54
CA THR A 148 -16.48 -0.37 13.30
C THR A 148 -16.40 -1.55 12.32
N SER A 149 -17.53 -1.99 11.75
CA SER A 149 -17.58 -3.11 10.79
C SER A 149 -16.73 -2.86 9.53
N SER A 150 -16.45 -1.60 9.22
CA SER A 150 -15.63 -1.19 8.09
C SER A 150 -14.13 -1.14 8.35
N TYR A 151 -13.68 -1.35 9.59
CA TYR A 151 -12.26 -1.39 9.92
C TYR A 151 -11.63 -2.68 9.40
N GLY A 152 -10.52 -2.55 8.68
CA GLY A 152 -9.63 -3.68 8.46
C GLY A 152 -8.84 -4.03 9.72
N ARG A 153 -8.35 -5.27 9.81
CA ARG A 153 -7.51 -5.85 10.85
C ARG A 153 -6.23 -5.04 11.07
N TYR A 154 -5.65 -4.53 9.98
CA TYR A 154 -4.46 -3.68 9.97
C TYR A 154 -4.78 -2.18 9.99
N GLU A 155 -6.06 -1.81 9.96
CA GLU A 155 -6.47 -0.41 10.04
C GLU A 155 -6.24 0.15 11.43
N ARG A 156 -5.71 1.37 11.49
CA ARG A 156 -5.36 2.07 12.70
C ARG A 156 -5.81 3.52 12.63
N SER A 157 -6.41 4.00 13.71
CA SER A 157 -6.81 5.40 13.86
C SER A 157 -5.92 6.07 14.88
N LEU A 158 -5.22 7.13 14.48
CA LEU A 158 -4.33 7.85 15.39
C LEU A 158 -5.17 8.55 16.47
N GLY A 159 -4.87 8.26 17.73
CA GLY A 159 -5.54 8.86 18.88
C GLY A 159 -5.22 10.35 19.03
N SER A 160 -5.87 10.98 19.99
CA SER A 160 -5.73 12.41 20.30
C SER A 160 -4.49 12.70 21.17
N GLU A 161 -4.29 13.96 21.56
CA GLU A 161 -3.28 14.31 22.57
C GLU A 161 -3.54 13.65 23.93
N MET A 162 -4.78 13.25 24.22
CA MET A 162 -5.13 12.54 25.46
C MET A 162 -4.67 11.08 25.46
N ASP A 163 -4.39 10.51 24.27
CA ASP A 163 -3.91 9.15 24.09
C ASP A 163 -2.37 9.07 24.05
N ILE A 164 -1.71 10.10 24.59
CA ILE A 164 -0.25 10.14 24.74
C ILE A 164 0.16 9.48 26.07
N GLN A 165 1.04 8.48 26.00
CA GLN A 165 1.59 7.81 27.18
C GLN A 165 3.12 7.75 27.17
N MET A 166 3.72 7.83 28.36
CA MET A 166 5.14 7.55 28.55
C MET A 166 5.39 6.05 28.68
N ILE A 167 6.25 5.51 27.84
CA ILE A 167 6.70 4.12 27.91
C ILE A 167 8.23 4.04 27.91
N SER A 168 8.75 2.95 28.49
CA SER A 168 10.19 2.66 28.41
C SER A 168 10.53 2.30 26.97
N VAL A 169 11.69 2.76 26.48
CA VAL A 169 12.17 2.38 25.14
C VAL A 169 12.35 0.86 25.01
N LEU A 170 12.56 0.17 26.15
CA LEU A 170 12.71 -1.29 26.20
C LEU A 170 11.40 -2.05 25.95
N SER A 171 10.25 -1.36 25.98
CA SER A 171 8.94 -1.95 25.65
C SER A 171 8.69 -1.98 24.13
N ILE A 172 9.51 -1.28 23.34
CA ILE A 172 9.41 -1.26 21.88
C ILE A 172 10.00 -2.54 21.30
N ASN A 173 9.22 -3.23 20.47
CA ASN A 173 9.57 -4.51 19.86
C ASN A 173 10.08 -4.38 18.42
N GLY A 174 9.81 -3.24 17.78
CA GLY A 174 10.23 -2.99 16.41
C GLY A 174 9.61 -1.73 15.84
N LYS A 175 9.97 -1.42 14.61
CA LYS A 175 9.30 -0.37 13.83
C LYS A 175 7.98 -0.90 13.31
N ALA A 176 6.99 -0.03 13.25
CA ALA A 176 5.73 -0.28 12.55
C ALA A 176 5.73 0.52 11.26
N ASP A 177 5.32 -0.10 10.16
CA ASP A 177 5.00 0.61 8.94
C ASP A 177 3.50 0.92 8.95
N VAL A 178 3.16 2.21 9.01
CA VAL A 178 1.77 2.69 9.02
C VAL A 178 1.62 3.64 7.84
N VAL A 179 0.97 3.16 6.79
CA VAL A 179 0.78 3.89 5.55
C VAL A 179 -0.48 4.75 5.64
N GLU A 180 -0.41 6.00 5.20
CA GLU A 180 -1.62 6.81 5.02
C GLU A 180 -2.39 6.28 3.80
N TYR A 181 -3.63 5.88 3.99
CA TYR A 181 -4.50 5.37 2.96
C TYR A 181 -5.51 6.44 2.56
N ASN A 182 -5.38 6.95 1.33
CA ASN A 182 -6.39 7.82 0.74
C ASN A 182 -7.31 7.01 -0.19
N GLU A 183 -8.53 6.73 0.26
CA GLU A 183 -9.52 5.93 -0.49
C GLU A 183 -9.94 6.57 -1.83
N THR A 184 -9.69 7.88 -2.00
CA THR A 184 -10.03 8.65 -3.20
C THR A 184 -8.86 8.79 -4.18
N ALA A 185 -7.64 8.44 -3.77
CA ALA A 185 -6.46 8.55 -4.62
C ALA A 185 -6.39 7.34 -5.57
N LEU A 186 -6.37 7.61 -6.89
CA LEU A 186 -6.25 6.57 -7.92
C LEU A 186 -4.78 6.15 -8.14
N ASP A 187 -3.83 6.94 -7.65
CA ASP A 187 -2.38 6.78 -7.78
C ASP A 187 -1.70 6.30 -6.49
N GLN A 188 -2.50 5.93 -5.47
CA GLN A 188 -2.03 5.40 -4.20
C GLN A 188 -1.08 4.21 -4.43
N GLU A 189 0.07 4.22 -3.75
CA GLU A 189 1.00 3.10 -3.80
C GLU A 189 0.41 1.86 -3.09
N PRO A 190 0.70 0.64 -3.57
CA PRO A 190 0.21 -0.58 -2.95
C PRO A 190 0.54 -0.65 -1.46
N ILE A 191 -0.48 -0.88 -0.64
CA ILE A 191 -0.31 -1.18 0.77
C ILE A 191 -0.14 -2.70 0.89
N LEU A 192 1.00 -3.13 1.43
CA LEU A 192 1.32 -4.55 1.58
C LEU A 192 0.34 -5.23 2.56
N ALA A 193 0.05 -6.51 2.34
CA ALA A 193 -0.94 -7.26 3.11
C ALA A 193 -0.70 -7.30 4.63
N ASN A 194 0.55 -7.08 5.06
CA ASN A 194 0.95 -7.08 6.47
C ASN A 194 1.41 -5.71 6.98
N SER A 195 1.15 -4.63 6.22
CA SER A 195 1.42 -3.26 6.65
C SER A 195 0.19 -2.67 7.32
N PHE A 196 0.41 -1.91 8.39
CA PHE A 196 -0.65 -1.12 8.98
C PHE A 196 -0.99 0.04 8.05
N TYR A 197 -2.23 0.51 8.13
CA TYR A 197 -2.63 1.70 7.41
C TYR A 197 -3.60 2.55 8.23
N THR A 198 -3.67 3.83 7.90
CA THR A 198 -4.56 4.79 8.55
C THR A 198 -5.27 5.65 7.51
N ARG A 199 -6.58 5.81 7.66
CA ARG A 199 -7.40 6.73 6.84
C ARG A 199 -8.28 7.65 7.69
N ARG A 200 -8.14 7.58 9.02
CA ARG A 200 -8.99 8.26 10.01
C ARG A 200 -8.14 8.64 11.22
N ASN A 201 -8.48 9.76 11.83
CA ASN A 201 -8.03 10.11 13.17
C ASN A 201 -9.16 9.80 14.17
N PHE A 202 -8.80 9.41 15.37
CA PHE A 202 -9.71 9.18 16.49
C PHE A 202 -9.58 10.35 17.46
N ASP A 203 -10.62 11.18 17.58
CA ASP A 203 -10.59 12.30 18.51
C ASP A 203 -10.85 11.86 19.96
N SER A 204 -10.48 12.72 20.91
CA SER A 204 -10.64 12.47 22.36
C SER A 204 -12.11 12.41 22.81
N GLN A 205 -13.05 12.87 21.98
CA GLN A 205 -14.49 12.84 22.28
C GLN A 205 -15.15 11.53 21.83
N GLY A 206 -14.38 10.60 21.25
CA GLY A 206 -14.89 9.36 20.70
C GLY A 206 -15.58 9.55 19.34
N THR A 207 -15.42 10.73 18.73
CA THR A 207 -15.90 11.01 17.39
C THR A 207 -14.82 10.63 16.39
N ILE A 208 -15.25 9.92 15.36
CA ILE A 208 -14.45 9.71 14.16
C ILE A 208 -15.06 10.63 13.11
N PRO A 209 -14.29 11.56 12.53
CA PRO A 209 -14.74 12.29 11.36
C PRO A 209 -15.22 11.26 10.35
N PRO A 210 -16.47 11.34 9.86
CA PRO A 210 -16.96 10.37 8.90
C PRO A 210 -15.92 10.31 7.76
N ILE A 211 -15.59 9.10 7.29
CA ILE A 211 -14.96 9.02 5.98
C ILE A 211 -15.87 9.84 5.09
N VAL A 212 -15.32 10.85 4.43
CA VAL A 212 -16.12 11.70 3.55
C VAL A 212 -16.82 10.77 2.58
N VAL A 213 -18.11 10.54 2.83
CA VAL A 213 -18.98 9.69 2.01
C VAL A 213 -19.21 10.52 0.76
N ASN A 214 -18.22 10.50 -0.11
CA ASN A 214 -18.21 11.29 -1.33
C ASN A 214 -18.93 10.50 -2.43
N THR A 215 -19.06 11.13 -3.58
CA THR A 215 -19.65 10.55 -4.78
C THR A 215 -18.89 9.33 -5.32
N THR A 216 -17.73 8.98 -4.77
CA THR A 216 -16.87 7.88 -5.25
C THR A 216 -17.15 6.53 -4.58
N MET A 217 -18.08 6.46 -3.61
CA MET A 217 -18.44 5.22 -2.90
C MET A 217 -19.60 4.45 -3.53
N CYS A 218 -19.76 3.17 -3.21
CA CYS A 218 -20.89 2.34 -3.70
C CYS A 218 -22.25 2.97 -3.35
N PHE A 219 -23.32 2.60 -4.07
CA PHE A 219 -24.68 3.11 -3.77
C PHE A 219 -25.24 2.60 -2.43
N CYS A 220 -24.66 1.56 -1.83
CA CYS A 220 -24.96 1.17 -0.44
C CYS A 220 -24.40 2.14 0.61
N GLN A 221 -23.55 3.09 0.18
CA GLN A 221 -22.91 4.12 1.02
C GLN A 221 -22.06 3.54 2.17
N GLN A 222 -21.73 2.26 2.10
CA GLN A 222 -20.83 1.63 3.06
C GLN A 222 -19.37 1.88 2.63
N PRO A 223 -18.50 2.29 3.58
CA PRO A 223 -17.08 2.41 3.31
C PRO A 223 -16.47 1.04 3.03
N TYR A 224 -15.42 1.04 2.22
CA TYR A 224 -14.68 -0.15 1.89
C TYR A 224 -14.01 -0.77 3.11
N ASN A 225 -14.11 -2.10 3.26
CA ASN A 225 -13.32 -2.90 4.19
C ASN A 225 -12.44 -3.88 3.39
N PRO A 226 -11.11 -3.80 3.47
CA PRO A 226 -10.21 -4.68 2.70
C PRO A 226 -10.24 -6.15 3.12
N ASP A 227 -10.75 -6.45 4.31
CA ASP A 227 -10.80 -7.83 4.83
C ASP A 227 -12.10 -8.56 4.51
N ILE A 228 -13.11 -7.83 4.05
CA ILE A 228 -14.33 -8.47 3.55
C ILE A 228 -14.00 -9.11 2.20
N ILE A 229 -14.48 -10.35 2.02
CA ILE A 229 -14.21 -11.16 0.82
C ILE A 229 -14.82 -10.53 -0.44
N ASP A 230 -15.85 -9.68 -0.29
CA ASP A 230 -16.54 -8.96 -1.37
C ASP A 230 -15.66 -7.82 -1.92
N PRO A 231 -15.02 -8.00 -3.08
CA PRO A 231 -14.19 -6.97 -3.65
C PRO A 231 -15.04 -5.84 -4.25
N MET A 232 -14.40 -4.71 -4.54
CA MET A 232 -15.04 -3.58 -5.21
C MET A 232 -14.51 -3.40 -6.62
N HIS A 233 -15.40 -3.09 -7.57
CA HIS A 233 -15.11 -2.74 -8.95
C HIS A 233 -15.13 -1.22 -9.13
N PHE A 234 -14.20 -0.66 -9.91
CA PHE A 234 -14.12 0.78 -10.16
C PHE A 234 -14.58 1.14 -11.58
N CYS A 235 -15.49 2.10 -11.66
CA CYS A 235 -15.84 2.74 -12.93
C CYS A 235 -14.89 3.91 -13.21
N PRO A 236 -14.01 3.83 -14.22
CA PRO A 236 -13.10 4.93 -14.56
C PRO A 236 -13.82 6.18 -15.10
N ARG A 237 -15.05 6.03 -15.61
CA ARG A 237 -15.83 7.15 -16.16
C ARG A 237 -16.61 7.93 -15.11
N CYS A 238 -17.11 7.23 -14.10
CA CYS A 238 -17.87 7.84 -13.00
C CYS A 238 -17.00 8.07 -11.76
N GLU A 239 -15.75 7.61 -11.80
CA GLU A 239 -14.79 7.63 -10.69
C GLU A 239 -15.39 7.07 -9.40
N ARG A 240 -16.07 5.91 -9.52
CA ARG A 240 -16.88 5.34 -8.44
C ARG A 240 -16.63 3.87 -8.25
N TRP A 241 -16.49 3.46 -6.99
CA TRP A 241 -16.34 2.07 -6.57
C TRP A 241 -17.69 1.43 -6.24
N TYR A 242 -17.84 0.15 -6.56
CA TYR A 242 -19.05 -0.63 -6.30
C TYR A 242 -18.69 -2.00 -5.75
N HIS A 243 -19.36 -2.44 -4.67
CA HIS A 243 -19.19 -3.80 -4.16
C HIS A 243 -19.75 -4.82 -5.16
N THR A 244 -19.09 -5.98 -5.27
CA THR A 244 -19.49 -7.05 -6.20
C THR A 244 -20.87 -7.57 -5.86
N ASN A 245 -21.17 -7.78 -4.57
CA ASN A 245 -22.50 -8.20 -4.14
C ASN A 245 -23.56 -7.15 -4.49
N CYS A 246 -23.28 -5.85 -4.25
CA CYS A 246 -24.20 -4.79 -4.62
C CYS A 246 -24.52 -4.80 -6.13
N LEU A 247 -23.50 -4.95 -6.98
CA LEU A 247 -23.72 -5.03 -8.43
C LEU A 247 -24.56 -6.25 -8.82
N THR A 248 -24.27 -7.41 -8.22
CA THR A 248 -24.97 -8.68 -8.50
C THR A 248 -26.44 -8.61 -8.07
N GLU A 249 -26.70 -8.21 -6.83
CA GLU A 249 -28.05 -8.15 -6.25
C GLU A 249 -28.96 -7.13 -6.97
N ASN A 250 -28.37 -6.11 -7.59
CA ASN A 250 -29.09 -5.07 -8.32
C ASN A 250 -29.11 -5.31 -9.84
N GLY A 251 -28.68 -6.49 -10.30
CA GLY A 251 -28.80 -6.89 -11.71
C GLY A 251 -27.89 -6.15 -12.68
N HIS A 252 -26.72 -5.71 -12.21
CA HIS A 252 -25.72 -5.02 -13.03
C HIS A 252 -24.66 -5.96 -13.65
N MET A 253 -24.96 -7.26 -13.72
CA MET A 253 -24.15 -8.21 -14.47
C MET A 253 -24.31 -7.96 -15.97
N SER A 254 -23.20 -8.03 -16.70
CA SER A 254 -23.16 -7.85 -18.13
C SER A 254 -23.34 -9.19 -18.84
N ASP A 255 -24.33 -9.28 -19.73
CA ASP A 255 -24.50 -10.41 -20.65
C ASP A 255 -23.59 -10.35 -21.89
N LYS A 256 -22.79 -9.28 -22.03
CA LYS A 256 -21.90 -9.07 -23.18
C LYS A 256 -20.80 -10.12 -23.25
N LEU A 257 -20.50 -10.55 -24.48
CA LEU A 257 -19.35 -11.39 -24.79
C LEU A 257 -18.02 -10.71 -24.41
N PRO A 258 -16.96 -11.47 -24.11
CA PRO A 258 -15.66 -10.93 -23.68
C PRO A 258 -15.11 -9.83 -24.60
N ASP A 259 -15.16 -10.10 -25.90
CA ASP A 259 -14.63 -9.18 -26.89
C ASP A 259 -15.44 -7.88 -26.93
N GLN A 260 -16.77 -7.96 -26.92
CA GLN A 260 -17.66 -6.79 -26.93
C GLN A 260 -17.47 -5.91 -25.70
N TRP A 261 -17.39 -6.54 -24.53
CA TRP A 261 -17.16 -5.84 -23.26
C TRP A 261 -15.81 -5.12 -23.27
N THR A 262 -14.77 -5.77 -23.79
CA THR A 262 -13.44 -5.18 -23.91
C THR A 262 -13.38 -4.02 -24.90
N GLU A 263 -14.03 -4.13 -26.06
CA GLU A 263 -14.14 -3.03 -27.04
C GLU A 263 -14.69 -1.77 -26.38
N GLU A 264 -15.77 -1.91 -25.62
CA GLU A 264 -16.42 -0.80 -24.92
C GLU A 264 -15.59 -0.27 -23.74
N LEU A 265 -14.86 -1.14 -23.04
CA LEU A 265 -14.02 -0.77 -21.90
C LEU A 265 -12.82 0.09 -22.32
N LEU A 266 -12.14 -0.29 -23.40
CA LEU A 266 -10.89 0.36 -23.82
C LEU A 266 -11.12 1.61 -24.68
N ASP A 267 -12.30 1.73 -25.31
CA ASP A 267 -12.63 2.80 -26.27
C ASP A 267 -11.60 2.90 -27.42
N VAL A 268 -11.07 1.75 -27.85
CA VAL A 268 -10.12 1.63 -28.96
C VAL A 268 -10.82 1.06 -30.18
N PRO A 269 -10.89 1.78 -31.31
CA PRO A 269 -11.50 1.24 -32.52
C PRO A 269 -10.84 -0.08 -32.97
N PRO A 270 -11.61 -1.09 -33.43
CA PRO A 270 -11.09 -2.42 -33.77
C PRO A 270 -9.90 -2.41 -34.75
N ALA A 271 -9.88 -1.44 -35.68
CA ALA A 271 -8.81 -1.27 -36.66
C ALA A 271 -7.42 -0.98 -36.04
N TYR A 272 -7.38 -0.49 -34.79
CA TYR A 272 -6.12 -0.16 -34.10
C TYR A 272 -5.65 -1.25 -33.15
N LYS A 273 -6.50 -2.21 -32.77
CA LYS A 273 -6.13 -3.27 -31.83
C LYS A 273 -4.92 -4.11 -32.26
N PRO A 274 -4.77 -4.52 -33.54
CA PRO A 274 -3.60 -5.30 -33.97
C PRO A 274 -2.25 -4.57 -33.80
N ARG A 275 -2.27 -3.27 -33.50
CA ARG A 275 -1.08 -2.41 -33.34
C ARG A 275 -0.68 -2.21 -31.88
N VAL A 276 -1.57 -2.53 -30.95
CA VAL A 276 -1.27 -2.46 -29.52
C VAL A 276 -0.57 -3.76 -29.13
N PRO A 277 0.57 -3.70 -28.43
CA PRO A 277 1.22 -4.90 -27.90
C PRO A 277 0.25 -5.77 -27.11
N TRP A 278 0.30 -7.08 -27.35
CA TRP A 278 -0.66 -8.01 -26.78
C TRP A 278 -0.64 -8.03 -25.25
N ASP A 279 0.55 -7.99 -24.64
CA ASP A 279 0.70 -7.98 -23.18
C ASP A 279 0.10 -6.72 -22.55
N LEU A 280 0.28 -5.57 -23.22
CA LEU A 280 -0.34 -4.32 -22.80
C LEU A 280 -1.87 -4.38 -22.90
N LEU A 281 -2.40 -4.93 -23.99
CA LEU A 281 -3.83 -5.17 -24.11
C LEU A 281 -4.31 -6.06 -22.96
N LYS A 282 -3.65 -7.20 -22.70
CA LYS A 282 -4.01 -8.15 -21.63
C LYS A 282 -4.18 -7.42 -20.29
N ILE A 283 -3.24 -6.58 -19.89
CA ILE A 283 -3.32 -5.80 -18.64
C ILE A 283 -4.48 -4.77 -18.70
N ALA A 284 -4.63 -4.06 -19.82
CA ALA A 284 -5.66 -3.03 -19.96
C ALA A 284 -7.10 -3.59 -19.92
N ARG A 285 -7.30 -4.87 -20.32
CA ARG A 285 -8.62 -5.55 -20.27
C ARG A 285 -9.05 -5.90 -18.84
N VAL A 286 -8.11 -5.98 -17.91
CA VAL A 286 -8.39 -6.38 -16.55
C VAL A 286 -9.39 -5.38 -15.92
N PRO A 287 -10.44 -5.87 -15.22
CA PRO A 287 -11.31 -4.99 -14.44
C PRO A 287 -10.52 -4.31 -13.32
N ILE A 288 -10.87 -3.06 -13.02
CA ILE A 288 -10.22 -2.36 -11.91
C ILE A 288 -10.89 -2.80 -10.61
N ILE A 289 -10.15 -3.53 -9.77
CA ILE A 289 -10.67 -4.18 -8.57
C ILE A 289 -9.76 -3.88 -7.36
N ARG A 290 -10.38 -3.70 -6.19
CA ARG A 290 -9.70 -3.69 -4.87
C ARG A 290 -10.43 -4.58 -3.86
N GLY A 291 -9.73 -5.02 -2.82
CA GLY A 291 -10.30 -5.86 -1.75
C GLY A 291 -10.22 -7.36 -1.97
N GLY A 292 -10.75 -8.05 -0.97
CA GLY A 292 -10.54 -9.47 -0.78
C GLY A 292 -9.09 -9.81 -0.41
N PRO A 293 -8.81 -11.10 -0.15
CA PRO A 293 -7.46 -11.60 0.15
C PRO A 293 -6.50 -11.51 -1.05
N VAL A 294 -7.01 -10.99 -2.16
CA VAL A 294 -6.41 -11.02 -3.48
C VAL A 294 -5.94 -9.61 -3.79
N HIS A 295 -6.81 -8.64 -4.03
CA HIS A 295 -6.38 -7.34 -4.54
C HIS A 295 -5.80 -6.41 -3.46
N GLY A 296 -5.81 -6.82 -2.19
CA GLY A 296 -5.32 -6.01 -1.06
C GLY A 296 -6.12 -4.71 -0.89
N VAL A 297 -5.55 -3.76 -0.14
CA VAL A 297 -6.25 -2.52 0.26
C VAL A 297 -6.49 -1.56 -0.91
N VAL A 298 -5.50 -1.43 -1.80
CA VAL A 298 -5.52 -0.41 -2.87
C VAL A 298 -6.03 -0.98 -4.18
N GLY A 299 -5.86 -2.29 -4.41
CA GLY A 299 -6.22 -2.92 -5.67
C GLY A 299 -5.21 -2.71 -6.79
N ASN A 300 -5.68 -2.92 -8.03
CA ASN A 300 -4.86 -2.87 -9.25
C ASN A 300 -5.03 -1.57 -10.06
N ILE A 301 -5.73 -0.55 -9.51
CA ILE A 301 -6.17 0.63 -10.25
C ILE A 301 -5.05 1.37 -10.97
N LYS A 302 -3.92 1.58 -10.32
CA LYS A 302 -2.78 2.32 -10.88
C LYS A 302 -2.26 1.63 -12.15
N ILE A 303 -1.95 0.35 -12.05
CA ILE A 303 -1.32 -0.42 -13.14
C ILE A 303 -2.29 -0.59 -14.31
N VAL A 304 -3.57 -0.88 -14.03
CA VAL A 304 -4.58 -1.04 -15.08
C VAL A 304 -4.91 0.29 -15.74
N SER A 305 -4.98 1.39 -14.99
CA SER A 305 -5.23 2.73 -15.57
C SER A 305 -4.08 3.18 -16.47
N GLU A 306 -2.83 3.01 -16.01
CA GLU A 306 -1.64 3.28 -16.84
C GLU A 306 -1.63 2.41 -18.11
N ALA A 307 -1.98 1.12 -18.01
CA ALA A 307 -2.07 0.23 -19.17
C ALA A 307 -3.13 0.70 -20.19
N ARG A 308 -4.28 1.19 -19.71
CA ARG A 308 -5.33 1.77 -20.56
C ARG A 308 -4.88 3.05 -21.25
N GLU A 309 -4.17 3.93 -20.54
CA GLU A 309 -3.57 5.13 -21.13
C GLU A 309 -2.54 4.79 -22.22
N TRP A 310 -1.64 3.87 -21.94
CA TRP A 310 -0.67 3.35 -22.91
C TRP A 310 -1.37 2.75 -24.14
N THR A 311 -2.43 1.97 -23.93
CA THR A 311 -3.23 1.37 -25.01
C THR A 311 -3.83 2.44 -25.91
N GLN A 312 -4.42 3.48 -25.33
CA GLN A 312 -4.97 4.61 -26.09
C GLN A 312 -3.88 5.39 -26.82
N LEU A 313 -2.72 5.61 -26.19
CA LEU A 313 -1.59 6.29 -26.79
C LEU A 313 -1.11 5.54 -28.04
N TYR A 314 -0.89 4.23 -27.95
CA TYR A 314 -0.48 3.39 -29.08
C TYR A 314 -1.50 3.40 -30.22
N ALA A 315 -2.78 3.29 -29.89
CA ALA A 315 -3.86 3.34 -30.87
C ALA A 315 -3.85 4.66 -31.66
N ARG A 316 -3.56 5.79 -31.00
CA ARG A 316 -3.48 7.12 -31.64
C ARG A 316 -2.18 7.34 -32.42
N THR A 317 -1.03 6.95 -31.85
CA THR A 317 0.28 7.20 -32.47
C THR A 317 0.56 6.30 -33.66
N ALA A 318 -0.04 5.11 -33.73
CA ALA A 318 0.14 4.23 -34.87
C ALA A 318 -0.49 4.77 -36.18
N CYS A 319 -1.26 5.86 -36.12
CA CYS A 319 -1.63 6.65 -37.30
C CYS A 319 -0.42 7.39 -37.92
N ALA A 320 0.69 7.51 -37.21
CA ALA A 320 1.93 8.17 -37.65
C ALA A 320 3.04 7.17 -38.02
N ALA A 321 2.69 5.97 -38.52
CA ALA A 321 3.60 4.85 -38.82
C ALA A 321 4.78 5.15 -39.79
N ASN A 322 4.87 6.36 -40.33
CA ASN A 322 5.99 6.83 -41.16
C ASN A 322 6.95 7.79 -40.43
N CYS A 323 6.82 7.98 -39.11
CA CYS A 323 7.70 8.87 -38.35
C CYS A 323 8.87 8.09 -37.72
N PRO A 324 10.14 8.33 -38.14
CA PRO A 324 11.34 7.69 -37.58
C PRO A 324 11.72 8.20 -36.18
N GLY A 325 10.73 8.57 -35.36
CA GLY A 325 10.94 9.08 -34.01
C GLY A 325 11.08 7.97 -32.96
N PRO A 326 11.54 8.31 -31.75
CA PRO A 326 11.41 7.40 -30.61
C PRO A 326 9.94 7.01 -30.45
N GLY A 327 9.68 5.75 -30.08
CA GLY A 327 8.32 5.24 -29.86
C GLY A 327 7.53 6.08 -28.85
N PRO A 328 6.22 5.79 -28.68
CA PRO A 328 5.35 6.56 -27.80
C PRO A 328 5.92 6.67 -26.38
N GLN A 329 5.75 7.84 -25.76
CA GLN A 329 6.18 8.09 -24.39
C GLN A 329 5.01 8.64 -23.56
N LEU A 330 4.84 8.11 -22.35
CA LEU A 330 3.88 8.57 -21.36
C LEU A 330 4.67 9.11 -20.16
N GLY A 331 4.50 10.39 -19.83
CA GLY A 331 5.28 11.04 -18.76
C GLY A 331 6.80 11.00 -18.94
N GLY A 332 7.30 10.86 -20.19
CA GLY A 332 8.73 10.70 -20.48
C GLY A 332 9.30 9.30 -20.24
N VAL A 333 8.44 8.32 -19.94
CA VAL A 333 8.76 6.90 -19.83
C VAL A 333 8.38 6.21 -21.14
N THR A 334 9.19 5.28 -21.63
CA THR A 334 8.88 4.43 -22.79
C THR A 334 8.08 3.21 -22.35
N LEU A 335 7.31 2.59 -23.26
CA LEU A 335 6.55 1.38 -22.91
C LEU A 335 7.47 0.28 -22.38
N ASP A 336 8.61 0.04 -23.03
CA ASP A 336 9.58 -0.98 -22.59
C ASP A 336 10.02 -0.73 -21.15
N ARG A 337 10.32 0.52 -20.79
CA ARG A 337 10.74 0.85 -19.42
C ARG A 337 9.61 0.70 -18.40
N TRP A 338 8.37 0.94 -18.81
CA TRP A 338 7.20 0.71 -17.97
C TRP A 338 6.98 -0.80 -17.77
N LEU A 339 7.06 -1.59 -18.84
CA LEU A 339 6.98 -3.07 -18.80
C LEU A 339 8.13 -3.67 -17.98
N ASP A 340 9.36 -3.18 -18.11
CA ASP A 340 10.51 -3.59 -17.30
C ASP A 340 10.25 -3.33 -15.80
N GLY A 341 9.50 -2.27 -15.47
CA GLY A 341 9.08 -1.98 -14.11
C GLY A 341 8.03 -2.96 -13.56
N LEU A 342 7.36 -3.70 -14.44
CA LEU A 342 6.44 -4.78 -14.11
C LEU A 342 7.11 -6.16 -14.17
N GLU A 343 8.38 -6.25 -14.59
CA GLU A 343 9.08 -7.51 -14.73
C GLU A 343 9.19 -8.22 -13.36
N GLY A 344 8.62 -9.42 -13.27
CA GLY A 344 8.49 -10.17 -12.02
C GLY A 344 7.12 -10.07 -11.34
N ILE A 345 6.17 -9.33 -11.92
CA ILE A 345 4.76 -9.36 -11.54
C ILE A 345 4.01 -10.08 -12.66
N GLU A 346 3.55 -11.31 -12.42
CA GLU A 346 2.69 -11.99 -13.40
C GLU A 346 1.37 -11.19 -13.53
N VAL A 347 0.77 -11.13 -14.72
CA VAL A 347 -0.55 -10.45 -14.89
C VAL A 347 -1.58 -11.11 -13.97
N GLU A 348 -1.46 -12.41 -13.81
CA GLU A 348 -2.20 -13.24 -12.88
C GLU A 348 -1.93 -12.86 -11.42
N GLU A 349 -0.79 -12.28 -11.05
CA GLU A 349 -0.51 -11.74 -9.72
C GLU A 349 -1.05 -10.32 -9.52
N LEU A 350 -1.27 -9.55 -10.60
CA LEU A 350 -1.99 -8.25 -10.53
C LEU A 350 -3.48 -8.45 -10.27
N ILE A 351 -4.03 -9.54 -10.80
CA ILE A 351 -5.42 -9.95 -10.58
C ILE A 351 -5.50 -10.84 -9.34
N TYR A 352 -4.47 -11.64 -9.06
CA TYR A 352 -4.45 -12.59 -7.96
C TYR A 352 -3.06 -12.75 -7.32
N PRO A 353 -2.60 -11.80 -6.48
CA PRO A 353 -1.30 -11.94 -5.86
C PRO A 353 -1.31 -13.22 -5.03
N GLY A 354 -0.30 -14.05 -5.32
CA GLY A 354 -0.11 -15.32 -4.64
C GLY A 354 0.04 -15.06 -3.15
N ASP A 355 -0.83 -15.66 -2.36
CA ASP A 355 -0.67 -15.70 -0.92
C ASP A 355 0.42 -16.74 -0.63
N GLU A 356 1.70 -16.38 -0.82
CA GLU A 356 2.84 -17.27 -0.54
C GLU A 356 2.98 -17.60 0.96
N GLY A 357 2.09 -17.07 1.82
CA GLY A 357 2.13 -17.22 3.27
C GLY A 357 1.02 -18.06 3.92
N CYS A 358 -0.07 -18.41 3.23
CA CYS A 358 -1.20 -19.14 3.85
C CYS A 358 -1.34 -20.55 3.25
N GLY A 359 -0.71 -21.52 3.92
CA GLY A 359 -0.45 -22.88 3.44
C GLY A 359 -1.63 -23.77 3.07
N ASP A 360 -2.89 -23.33 3.19
CA ASP A 360 -4.06 -24.21 3.02
C ASP A 360 -5.07 -23.79 1.93
N SER A 361 -4.88 -22.67 1.20
CA SER A 361 -5.83 -22.23 0.14
C SER A 361 -5.37 -22.46 -1.31
N PHE A 362 -4.21 -23.10 -1.49
CA PHE A 362 -3.44 -23.07 -2.75
C PHE A 362 -4.08 -23.81 -3.95
N PHE A 363 -5.05 -24.71 -3.74
CA PHE A 363 -5.52 -25.62 -4.80
C PHE A 363 -6.72 -25.12 -5.62
N VAL A 364 -7.42 -24.05 -5.22
CA VAL A 364 -8.64 -23.62 -5.93
C VAL A 364 -8.39 -22.48 -6.94
N ARG A 365 -7.31 -21.70 -6.81
CA ARG A 365 -7.15 -20.43 -7.56
C ARG A 365 -6.51 -20.55 -8.96
N LYS A 366 -5.83 -21.65 -9.29
CA LYS A 366 -5.05 -21.76 -10.56
C LYS A 366 -5.88 -21.95 -11.85
N ASN A 367 -7.21 -21.95 -11.78
CA ASN A 367 -8.06 -22.29 -12.94
C ASN A 367 -9.13 -21.26 -13.30
N ILE A 368 -9.16 -20.06 -12.71
CA ILE A 368 -10.11 -19.02 -13.15
C ILE A 368 -9.61 -18.52 -14.51
N ARG A 369 -10.31 -18.89 -15.59
CA ARG A 369 -10.03 -18.37 -16.92
C ARG A 369 -10.58 -16.95 -17.00
N ASP A 370 -10.05 -16.14 -17.90
CA ASP A 370 -10.55 -14.78 -18.19
C ASP A 370 -12.05 -14.79 -18.61
N GLU A 371 -12.53 -15.95 -19.06
CA GLU A 371 -13.94 -16.22 -19.38
C GLU A 371 -14.84 -16.36 -18.15
N ASP A 372 -14.28 -16.69 -16.99
CA ASP A 372 -15.00 -16.99 -15.74
C ASP A 372 -15.13 -15.75 -14.82
N LEU A 373 -14.45 -14.65 -15.15
CA LEU A 373 -14.54 -13.41 -14.37
C LEU A 373 -15.92 -12.77 -14.58
N PRO A 374 -16.68 -12.50 -13.50
CA PRO A 374 -17.96 -11.83 -13.62
C PRO A 374 -17.74 -10.42 -14.19
N ARG A 375 -18.52 -10.09 -15.22
CA ARG A 375 -18.47 -8.78 -15.86
C ARG A 375 -19.64 -7.95 -15.38
N PHE A 376 -19.36 -6.69 -15.07
CA PHE A 376 -20.38 -5.77 -14.60
C PHE A 376 -20.51 -4.57 -15.52
N GLU A 377 -21.66 -3.92 -15.42
CA GLU A 377 -21.89 -2.59 -16.00
C GLU A 377 -22.07 -1.58 -14.87
N CYS A 378 -21.52 -0.38 -15.07
CA CYS A 378 -21.68 0.72 -14.14
C CYS A 378 -23.16 1.12 -14.03
N PRO A 379 -23.76 1.11 -12.82
CA PRO A 379 -25.13 1.56 -12.61
C PRO A 379 -25.40 3.00 -13.08
N SER A 380 -24.36 3.84 -13.09
CA SER A 380 -24.49 5.28 -13.36
C SER A 380 -24.34 5.63 -14.85
N CYS A 381 -23.53 4.90 -15.62
CA CYS A 381 -23.31 5.22 -17.03
C CYS A 381 -23.56 4.06 -18.01
N GLY A 382 -23.90 2.86 -17.52
CA GLY A 382 -24.16 1.66 -18.33
C GLY A 382 -22.93 1.14 -19.08
N ARG A 383 -21.71 1.51 -18.66
CA ARG A 383 -20.46 1.07 -19.28
C ARG A 383 -19.82 -0.09 -18.52
N PRO A 384 -19.08 -0.99 -19.19
CA PRO A 384 -18.19 -1.98 -18.58
C PRO A 384 -17.36 -1.45 -17.39
N ILE A 385 -17.25 -2.23 -16.30
CA ILE A 385 -16.38 -1.95 -15.13
C ILE A 385 -15.54 -3.13 -14.65
#